data_AF-H0TP24-F1
#
_entry.id   AF-H0TP24-F1
#
_cell.length_a   1.000
_cell.length_b   1.000
_cell.length_c   1.000
_cell.angle_alpha   90.00
_cell.angle_beta   90.00
_cell.angle_gamma   90.00
#
_symmetry.space_group_name_H-M   'P 1'
#
loop_
_entity.id
_entity.type
_entity.pdbx_description
1 polymer ?
#
loop_
_entity_poly.entity_id
_entity_poly.type
_entity_poly.pdbx_seq_one_letter_code
_entity_poly.pdbx_strand_id
1 'polypeptide(L)' 'MREVEITEPLVRAMRIYRRVARHDLDQGTRRELARHIRGLAEQGVRDPGRLTVCGLSYLRQLERQRTPERSS' A
#
# COMPACT_ATOMS: atom_id res chain seq x y z
N MET A 1 18.30 14.57 8.34
CA MET A 1 17.38 13.42 8.33
C MET A 1 17.73 12.57 7.14
N ARG A 2 17.95 11.25 7.30
CA ARG A 2 18.12 10.36 6.13
C ARG A 2 16.77 10.33 5.41
N GLU A 3 16.75 10.65 4.12
CA GLU A 3 15.55 10.51 3.30
C GLU A 3 15.07 9.06 3.41
N VAL A 4 13.81 8.89 3.80
CA VAL A 4 13.23 7.57 3.98
C VAL A 4 12.89 7.04 2.60
N GLU A 5 13.70 6.11 2.09
CA GLU A 5 13.56 5.57 0.75
C GLU A 5 12.36 4.59 0.68
N ILE A 6 11.17 5.14 0.46
CA ILE A 6 9.92 4.37 0.32
C ILE A 6 9.55 4.08 -1.13
N THR A 7 10.30 4.61 -2.10
CA THR A 7 9.94 4.54 -3.53
C THR A 7 9.87 3.10 -4.02
N GLU A 8 10.89 2.30 -3.73
CA GLU A 8 10.91 0.89 -4.13
C GLU A 8 9.75 0.07 -3.53
N PRO A 9 9.55 0.03 -2.19
CA PRO A 9 8.45 -0.74 -1.62
C PRO A 9 7.07 -0.24 -2.06
N LEU A 10 6.90 1.07 -2.28
CA LEU A 10 5.66 1.64 -2.83
C LEU A 10 5.36 1.12 -4.24
N VAL A 11 6.31 1.24 -5.17
CA VAL A 11 6.15 0.78 -6.55
C VAL A 11 5.94 -0.73 -6.59
N ARG A 12 6.66 -1.48 -5.76
CA ARG A 12 6.54 -2.94 -5.67
C ARG A 12 5.15 -3.36 -5.17
N ALA A 13 4.65 -2.74 -4.11
CA ALA A 13 3.30 -3.01 -3.59
C ALA A 13 2.23 -2.72 -4.65
N MET A 14 2.33 -1.58 -5.35
CA MET A 14 1.38 -1.23 -6.42
C MET A 14 1.37 -2.25 -7.57
N ARG A 15 2.55 -2.69 -8.02
CA ARG A 15 2.69 -3.68 -9.11
C ARG A 15 2.10 -5.03 -8.72
N ILE A 16 2.40 -5.51 -7.51
CA ILE A 16 1.87 -6.78 -7.00
C ILE A 16 0.35 -6.69 -6.87
N TYR A 17 -0.15 -5.62 -6.23
CA TYR A 17 -1.59 -5.45 -6.04
C TYR A 17 -2.36 -5.43 -7.35
N ARG A 18 -1.91 -4.64 -8.34
CA ARG A 18 -2.54 -4.59 -9.67
C ARG A 18 -2.65 -5.98 -10.30
N ARG A 19 -1.62 -6.81 -10.15
CA ARG A 19 -1.61 -8.17 -10.71
C ARG A 19 -2.61 -9.10 -10.00
N VAL A 20 -2.76 -8.94 -8.69
CA VAL A 20 -3.66 -9.76 -7.86
C VAL A 20 -5.12 -9.30 -8.00
N ALA A 21 -5.38 -8.01 -7.88
CA ALA A 21 -6.72 -7.41 -7.91
C ALA A 21 -7.31 -7.28 -9.32
N ARG A 22 -6.48 -7.43 -10.37
CA ARG A 22 -6.87 -7.30 -11.79
C ARG A 22 -7.50 -5.96 -12.17
N HIS A 23 -7.29 -4.92 -11.35
CA HIS A 23 -7.66 -3.54 -11.66
C HIS A 23 -6.54 -2.59 -11.25
N ASP A 24 -6.53 -1.39 -11.83
CA ASP A 24 -5.57 -0.34 -11.46
C ASP A 24 -6.01 0.40 -10.19
N LEU A 25 -5.01 0.98 -9.50
CA LEU A 25 -5.24 1.88 -8.38
C LEU A 25 -5.55 3.28 -8.90
N ASP A 26 -6.61 3.90 -8.40
CA ASP A 26 -6.88 5.33 -8.62
C ASP A 26 -5.83 6.21 -7.91
N GLN A 27 -5.80 7.50 -8.28
CA GLN A 27 -4.81 8.44 -7.75
C GLN A 27 -4.94 8.66 -6.23
N GLY A 28 -6.16 8.61 -5.68
CA GLY A 28 -6.40 8.74 -4.24
C GLY A 28 -5.78 7.57 -3.47
N THR A 29 -6.04 6.35 -3.92
CA THR A 29 -5.49 5.13 -3.30
C THR A 29 -3.96 5.09 -3.35
N ARG A 30 -3.36 5.55 -4.45
CA ARG A 30 -1.89 5.67 -4.55
C ARG A 30 -1.33 6.65 -3.52
N ARG A 31 -2.00 7.78 -3.29
CA ARG A 31 -1.59 8.78 -2.29
C ARG A 31 -1.75 8.26 -0.87
N GLU A 32 -2.85 7.56 -0.57
CA GLU A 32 -3.09 6.93 0.72
C GLU A 32 -2.03 5.87 1.03
N LEU A 33 -1.73 5.00 0.05
CA LEU A 33 -0.66 4.00 0.17
C LEU A 33 0.71 4.64 0.45
N ALA A 34 1.06 5.69 -0.29
CA ALA A 34 2.32 6.40 -0.09
C ALA A 34 2.41 7.00 1.34
N ARG A 35 1.33 7.61 1.83
CA ARG A 35 1.27 8.12 3.22
C ARG A 35 1.40 7.00 4.25
N HIS A 36 0.74 5.87 4.01
CA HIS A 36 0.81 4.71 4.90
C HIS A 36 2.24 4.15 5.01
N ILE A 37 2.88 3.87 3.87
CA ILE A 37 4.26 3.35 3.83
C ILE A 37 5.24 4.36 4.44
N ARG A 38 5.07 5.66 4.16
CA ARG A 38 5.88 6.72 4.78
C ARG A 38 5.76 6.70 6.30
N GLY A 39 4.53 6.64 6.83
CA GLY A 39 4.28 6.62 8.27
C GLY A 39 4.93 5.41 8.96
N LEU A 40 4.87 4.22 8.34
CA LEU A 40 5.56 3.04 8.87
C LEU A 40 7.07 3.21 8.94
N ALA A 41 7.63 3.82 7.90
CA ALA A 41 9.07 4.00 7.83
C ALA A 41 9.57 5.13 8.78
N GLU A 42 8.76 6.16 9.00
CA GLU A 42 8.96 7.16 10.06
C GLU A 42 8.87 6.53 11.47
N GLN A 43 8.02 5.51 11.65
CA GLN A 43 7.92 4.71 12.88
C GLN A 43 9.07 3.71 13.06
N GLY A 44 10.01 3.63 12.11
CA GLY A 44 11.22 2.81 12.21
C GLY A 44 11.20 1.51 11.41
N VAL A 45 10.14 1.23 10.64
CA VAL A 45 10.12 0.09 9.71
C VAL A 45 11.01 0.40 8.51
N ARG A 46 12.22 -0.16 8.48
CA ARG A 46 13.21 0.09 7.41
C ARG A 46 13.33 -1.02 6.38
N ASP A 47 12.83 -2.22 6.70
CA ASP A 47 12.91 -3.35 5.78
C ASP A 47 11.97 -3.16 4.57
N PRO A 48 12.49 -3.13 3.33
CA PRO A 48 11.66 -2.94 2.13
C PRO A 48 10.63 -4.05 1.94
N GLY A 49 10.94 -5.28 2.37
CA GLY A 49 10.02 -6.42 2.33
C GLY A 49 8.78 -6.17 3.21
N ARG A 50 9.00 -5.79 4.47
CA ARG A 50 7.95 -5.43 5.43
C ARG A 50 7.11 -4.26 4.94
N LEU A 51 7.74 -3.20 4.43
CA LEU A 51 7.01 -2.05 3.88
C LEU A 51 6.10 -2.46 2.71
N THR A 52 6.58 -3.36 1.84
CA THR A 52 5.78 -3.92 0.74
C THR A 52 4.58 -4.72 1.27
N VAL A 53 4.79 -5.62 2.23
CA VAL A 53 3.73 -6.47 2.81
C VAL A 53 2.68 -5.63 3.55
N CYS A 54 3.11 -4.64 4.33
CA CYS A 54 2.21 -3.71 4.98
C CYS A 54 1.40 -2.91 3.95
N GLY A 55 2.04 -2.43 2.89
CA GLY A 55 1.36 -1.77 1.77
C GLY A 55 0.29 -2.64 1.11
N LEU A 56 0.59 -3.92 0.84
CA LEU A 56 -0.39 -4.87 0.28
C LEU A 56 -1.56 -5.14 1.22
N SER A 57 -1.27 -5.27 2.52
CA SER A 57 -2.29 -5.49 3.56
C SER A 57 -3.24 -4.29 3.64
N TYR A 58 -2.68 -3.07 3.58
CA TYR A 58 -3.43 -1.83 3.58
C TYR A 58 -4.34 -1.69 2.35
N LEU A 59 -3.83 -1.99 1.15
CA LEU A 59 -4.64 -1.96 -0.07
C LEU A 59 -5.84 -2.93 -0.01
N ARG A 60 -5.60 -4.17 0.46
CA ARG A 60 -6.67 -5.16 0.65
C ARG A 60 -7.71 -4.71 1.68
N GLN A 61 -7.29 -3.98 2.72
CA GLN A 61 -8.21 -3.38 3.68
C GLN A 61 -9.07 -2.28 3.04
N LEU A 62 -8.47 -1.38 2.24
CA LEU A 62 -9.20 -0.33 1.52
C LEU A 62 -10.24 -0.91 0.55
N GLU A 63 -9.87 -1.96 -0.19
CA GLU A 63 -10.77 -2.65 -1.13
C GLU A 63 -12.00 -3.23 -0.43
N ARG A 64 -11.81 -3.85 0.74
CA ARG A 64 -12.90 -4.39 1.58
C ARG A 64 -13.82 -3.31 2.14
N GLN A 65 -13.29 -2.13 2.43
CA GLN A 65 -14.10 -1.01 2.92
C GLN A 65 -14.93 -0.38 1.80
N ARG A 66 -14.40 -0.35 0.57
CA ARG A 66 -15.07 0.22 -0.60
C ARG A 66 -16.04 -0.73 -1.28
N THR A 67 -15.79 -2.03 -1.15
CA THR A 67 -16.73 -3.08 -1.54
C THR A 67 -17.46 -3.51 -0.28
N PRO A 68 -18.56 -2.85 0.13
CA PRO A 68 -19.41 -3.47 1.13
C PRO A 68 -19.78 -4.83 0.52
N GLU A 69 -19.43 -5.91 1.21
CA GLU A 69 -19.95 -7.22 0.87
C GLU A 69 -21.45 -7.00 0.71
N ARG A 70 -21.96 -7.19 -0.52
CA ARG A 70 -23.39 -7.21 -0.79
C ARG A 70 -23.94 -8.25 0.18
N SER A 71 -24.43 -7.75 1.29
CA SER A 71 -25.01 -8.55 2.35
C SER A 71 -26.37 -8.95 1.82
N SER A 72 -26.48 -10.25 1.54
CA SER A 72 -27.71 -11.00 1.25
C SER A 72 -28.33 -10.81 -0.15
#